data_AF-A0A9X8VEJ9-F1
#
_entry.id   AF-A0A9X8VEJ9-F1
#
_cell.length_a   1.000
_cell.length_b   1.000
_cell.length_c   1.000
_cell.angle_alpha   90.00
_cell.angle_beta   90.00
_cell.angle_gamma   90.00
#
_symmetry.space_group_name_H-M   'P 1'
#
loop_
_entity.id
_entity.type
_entity.pdbx_description
1 polymer ?
#
loop_
_entity_poly.entity_id
_entity_poly.type
_entity_poly.pdbx_seq_one_letter_code
_entity_poly.pdbx_strand_id
1 'polypeptide(L)' 'MTMSTPMLVTFLVYIFGMVLIGLLAYRATNNFDDYILGGRSLGSVVTALSAGASDMSGWLLM' A
#
# COMPACT_ATOMS: atom_id res chain seq x y z
N MET A 1 11.52 15.40 -21.95
CA MET A 1 10.67 15.30 -20.75
C MET A 1 11.57 15.56 -19.55
N THR A 2 11.57 16.78 -19.01
CA THR A 2 12.43 17.16 -17.88
C THR A 2 11.70 16.90 -16.56
N MET A 3 12.26 16.04 -15.71
CA MET A 3 11.70 15.75 -14.40
C MET A 3 11.82 16.97 -13.50
N SER A 4 10.70 17.50 -13.01
CA SER A 4 10.70 18.61 -12.06
C SER A 4 11.16 18.12 -10.69
N THR A 5 12.07 18.84 -10.03
CA THR A 5 12.50 18.55 -8.65
C THR A 5 11.33 18.26 -7.69
N PRO A 6 10.23 19.03 -7.67
CA PRO A 6 9.08 18.71 -6.81
C PRO A 6 8.42 17.37 -7.15
N MET A 7 8.32 17.01 -8.43
CA MET A 7 7.77 15.71 -8.85
C MET A 7 8.64 14.55 -8.38
N LEU A 8 9.97 14.70 -8.47
CA LEU A 8 10.89 13.66 -8.00
C LEU A 8 10.76 13.46 -6.48
N VAL A 9 10.70 14.57 -5.72
CA VAL A 9 10.56 14.52 -4.27
C VAL A 9 9.25 13.85 -3.86
N THR A 10 8.11 14.19 -4.49
CA THR A 10 6.82 13.59 -4.13
C THR A 10 6.79 12.08 -4.38
N PHE A 11 7.32 11.62 -5.51
CA PHE A 11 7.41 10.19 -5.82
C PHE A 11 8.33 9.44 -4.86
N LEU A 12 9.48 10.03 -4.50
CA LEU A 12 10.37 9.41 -3.51
C LEU A 12 9.66 9.26 -2.16
N VAL A 13 9.02 10.33 -1.66
CA VAL A 13 8.28 10.28 -0.39
C VAL A 13 7.19 9.22 -0.43
N TYR A 14 6.43 9.13 -1.53
CA TYR A 14 5.41 8.11 -1.71
C TYR A 14 5.99 6.68 -1.62
N ILE A 15 7.04 6.39 -2.39
CA ILE A 15 7.67 5.06 -2.39
C ILE A 15 8.23 4.71 -1.01
N PHE A 16 8.97 5.62 -0.38
CA PHE A 16 9.51 5.39 0.96
C PHE A 16 8.41 5.18 2.00
N GLY A 17 7.31 5.94 1.91
CA GLY A 17 6.13 5.77 2.75
C GLY A 17 5.53 4.37 2.61
N MET A 18 5.31 3.91 1.36
CA MET A 18 4.77 2.58 1.09
C MET A 18 5.66 1.45 1.61
N VAL A 19 6.99 1.57 1.44
CA VAL A 19 7.96 0.60 1.97
C VAL A 19 7.92 0.57 3.50
N LEU A 20 7.88 1.73 4.16
CA LEU A 20 7.83 1.83 5.62
C LEU A 20 6.56 1.18 6.18
N ILE A 21 5.40 1.40 5.54
CA ILE A 21 4.15 0.75 5.92
C ILE A 21 4.28 -0.78 5.79
N GLY A 22 4.88 -1.28 4.71
CA GLY A 22 5.14 -2.71 4.52
C GLY A 22 6.04 -3.31 5.61
N LEU A 23 7.10 -2.59 6.01
CA LEU A 23 7.99 -3.02 7.10
C LEU A 23 7.29 -3.04 8.47
N LEU A 24 6.41 -2.07 8.73
CA LEU A 24 5.60 -2.07 9.96
C LEU A 24 4.62 -3.24 9.98
N ALA A 25 3.95 -3.51 8.85
CA ALA A 25 3.03 -4.64 8.71
C ALA A 25 3.75 -6.00 8.85
N TYR A 26 4.95 -6.12 8.30
CA TYR A 26 5.78 -7.32 8.45
C TYR A 26 6.05 -7.67 9.92
N ARG A 27 6.28 -6.65 10.76
CA ARG A 27 6.47 -6.86 12.22
C ARG A 27 5.19 -7.31 12.94
N ALA A 28 4.01 -7.05 12.35
CA ALA A 28 2.73 -7.48 12.89
C ALA A 28 2.34 -8.90 12.45
N THR A 29 2.97 -9.44 11.40
CA THR A 29 2.70 -10.78 10.89
C THR A 29 3.55 -11.82 11.62
N ASN A 30 2.93 -12.64 12.47
CA ASN A 30 3.63 -13.70 13.20
C ASN A 30 3.28 -15.10 12.68
N ASN A 31 2.06 -15.27 12.15
CA ASN A 31 1.56 -16.54 11.66
C ASN A 31 0.92 -16.43 10.27
N PHE A 32 0.59 -17.58 9.68
CA PHE A 32 -0.07 -17.67 8.39
C PHE A 32 -1.44 -16.98 8.35
N ASP A 33 -2.22 -17.10 9.43
CA ASP A 33 -3.53 -16.43 9.54
C ASP A 33 -3.39 -14.91 9.57
N ASP A 34 -2.33 -14.38 10.21
CA ASP A 34 -2.03 -12.94 10.20
C ASP A 34 -1.64 -12.47 8.79
N TYR A 35 -0.93 -13.32 8.04
CA TYR A 35 -0.50 -13.00 6.69
C TYR A 35 -1.66 -12.99 5.69
N ILE A 36 -2.56 -13.98 5.75
CA ILE A 36 -3.68 -14.10 4.80
C ILE A 36 -4.87 -13.24 5.20
N LEU A 37 -5.24 -13.21 6.48
CA LEU A 37 -6.48 -12.58 6.95
C LEU A 37 -6.23 -11.29 7.73
N GLY A 38 -4.98 -10.87 7.90
CA GLY A 38 -4.65 -9.72 8.76
C GLY A 38 -5.12 -9.94 10.20
N GLY A 39 -5.10 -11.20 10.68
CA GLY A 39 -5.59 -11.56 12.01
C GLY A 39 -7.09 -11.34 12.20
N ARG A 40 -7.85 -11.12 11.11
CA ARG A 40 -9.28 -10.77 11.10
C ARG A 40 -9.60 -9.49 11.88
N SER A 41 -8.61 -8.64 12.12
CA SER A 41 -8.76 -7.39 12.86
C SER A 41 -8.98 -6.17 11.97
N LEU A 42 -8.94 -6.34 10.64
CA LEU A 42 -9.15 -5.27 9.67
C LEU A 42 -10.64 -4.87 9.61
N GLY A 43 -10.94 -3.59 9.83
CA GLY A 43 -12.30 -3.06 9.78
C GLY A 43 -12.87 -3.00 8.35
N SER A 44 -14.20 -3.03 8.23
CA SER A 44 -14.92 -3.11 6.95
C SER A 44 -14.54 -2.04 5.93
N VAL A 45 -14.30 -0.80 6.40
CA VAL A 45 -13.92 0.33 5.54
C VAL A 45 -12.54 0.12 4.90
N VAL A 46 -11.55 -0.34 5.69
CA VAL A 46 -10.19 -0.57 5.20
C VAL A 46 -10.17 -1.73 4.23
N THR A 47 -10.95 -2.78 4.51
CA THR A 47 -11.11 -3.93 3.63
C THR A 47 -11.76 -3.54 2.29
N ALA A 48 -12.82 -2.72 2.33
CA ALA A 48 -13.48 -2.25 1.10
C ALA A 48 -12.58 -1.33 0.26
N LEU A 49 -11.86 -0.40 0.90
CA LEU A 49 -10.89 0.46 0.21
C LEU A 49 -9.74 -0.36 -0.41
N SER A 50 -9.23 -1.35 0.32
CA SER A 50 -8.18 -2.25 -0.17
C SER A 50 -8.65 -3.08 -1.36
N ALA A 51 -9.91 -3.54 -1.36
CA ALA A 51 -10.50 -4.23 -2.50
C ALA A 51 -10.55 -3.30 -3.72
N GLY A 52 -11.08 -2.08 -3.52
CA GLY A 52 -11.12 -0.98 -4.50
C GLY A 52 -9.76 -0.68 -5.15
N ALA A 53 -8.73 -0.53 -4.33
CA ALA A 53 -7.37 -0.28 -4.83
C ALA A 53 -6.79 -1.48 -5.60
N SER A 54 -7.21 -2.71 -5.27
CA SER A 54 -6.71 -3.93 -5.90
C SER A 54 -7.34 -4.16 -7.29
N ASP A 55 -8.56 -3.69 -7.53
CA ASP A 55 -9.17 -3.73 -8.86
C ASP A 55 -8.62 -2.64 -9.81
N MET A 56 -8.09 -1.55 -9.26
CA MET A 56 -7.55 -0.44 -10.04
C MET A 56 -6.06 -0.65 -10.38
N SER A 57 -5.78 -1.10 -11.60
CA SER A 57 -4.40 -1.18 -12.11
C SER A 57 -3.98 0.10 -12.85
N GLY A 58 -2.68 0.29 -13.05
CA GLY A 58 -2.16 1.41 -13.86
C GLY A 58 -2.68 1.45 -15.30
N TRP A 59 -3.23 0.33 -15.80
CA TRP A 59 -3.88 0.26 -17.11
C TRP A 59 -5.19 1.06 -17.18
N LEU A 60 -5.85 1.32 -16.05
CA LEU A 60 -7.03 2.20 -15.98
C LEU A 60 -6.69 3.69 -16.14
N LEU A 61 -5.42 4.05 -15.97
CA LEU A 61 -4.93 5.42 -16.07
C LEU A 61 -4.31 5.74 -17.44
N MET A 62 -4.24 4.76 -18.35
CA MET A 62 -3.73 4.92 -19.71
C MET A 62 -4.82 5.28 -20.71
#